data_AF-A0A2A6CQ75-F1
#
_entry.id   AF-A0A2A6CQ75-F1
#
_cell.length_a   1.000
_cell.length_b   1.000
_cell.length_c   1.000
_cell.angle_alpha   90.00
_cell.angle_beta   90.00
_cell.angle_gamma   90.00
#
_symmetry.space_group_name_H-M   'P 1'
#
loop_
_entity.id
_entity.type
_entity.pdbx_description
1 polymer ?
#
loop_
_entity_poly.entity_id
_entity_poly.type
_entity_poly.pdbx_seq_one_letter_code
_entity_poly.pdbx_strand_id
1 'polypeptide(L)'
;MNRIALALLLIAGTASADVYGIDTVAGISSSGFNCLANSGYWFYIGRVGQSNGGIDNGGIQNIKNAWAGGMGAVDAYIFPCHASSCGSAKTQVANTINALRNSGAKFGMLWLDIEIYNWPSDMNGNRQFILDMVAQAQAMGVSVSFRLEERRQFGALSLAPSPFILLEEMRTCKRAHIYYDQIGIYSNNWNWENIVGTSWNGVAQYPLWWANYNYDPGFGAFQPFGGWSKPTIHQRNGWEDPRLMIILAIFDIVIICALILALTLGTLTYAAIGKSQTFSPCKKHFQLTMLVALTAQTIVPFIFVYTPYLFCINFPYFRISVGILAELSSFLTSCFPAWDAVIVILLFAVMRCGRWCGGRVQRRRRTPPNRPHNCSR
;
A
#
# COMPACT_ATOMS: atom_id res chain seq x y z
N MET A 1 -19.48 29.28 -40.93
CA MET A 1 -18.83 28.44 -39.89
C MET A 1 -19.56 28.66 -38.59
N ASN A 2 -20.16 27.58 -38.06
CA ASN A 2 -21.26 27.59 -37.09
C ASN A 2 -20.86 28.04 -35.68
N ARG A 3 -21.61 28.99 -35.13
CA ARG A 3 -21.60 29.43 -33.72
C ARG A 3 -22.10 28.38 -32.71
N ILE A 4 -22.31 27.13 -33.16
CA ILE A 4 -22.78 26.00 -32.34
C ILE A 4 -21.60 25.17 -31.79
N ALA A 5 -20.40 25.29 -32.38
CA ALA A 5 -19.22 24.55 -31.90
C ALA A 5 -18.59 25.14 -30.62
N LEU A 6 -18.93 26.38 -30.23
CA LEU A 6 -18.37 27.02 -29.04
C LEU A 6 -19.13 26.68 -27.74
N ALA A 7 -20.32 26.08 -27.83
CA ALA A 7 -21.14 25.73 -26.66
C ALA A 7 -20.82 24.33 -26.08
N LEU A 8 -20.02 23.51 -26.78
CA LEU A 8 -19.65 22.15 -26.35
C LEU A 8 -18.29 22.07 -25.61
N LEU A 9 -17.62 23.19 -25.38
CA LEU A 9 -16.31 23.26 -24.69
C LEU A 9 -16.39 23.86 -23.28
N LEU A 10 -17.60 24.15 -22.77
CA LEU A 10 -17.82 24.76 -21.44
C LEU A 10 -18.58 23.87 -20.44
N ILE A 11 -18.74 22.59 -20.76
CA ILE A 11 -19.09 21.56 -19.76
C ILE A 11 -17.91 20.58 -19.66
N ALA A 12 -16.70 21.10 -19.49
CA ALA A 12 -15.73 20.38 -18.70
C ALA A 12 -16.25 20.50 -17.26
N GLY A 13 -17.09 19.55 -16.86
CA GLY A 13 -17.47 19.40 -15.46
C GLY A 13 -16.19 19.49 -14.65
N THR A 14 -16.18 20.35 -13.64
CA THR A 14 -15.16 20.31 -12.61
C THR A 14 -15.26 18.95 -11.95
N ALA A 15 -14.55 17.95 -12.49
CA ALA A 15 -14.23 16.76 -11.74
C ALA A 15 -13.43 17.28 -10.55
N SER A 16 -14.09 17.39 -9.40
CA SER A 16 -13.39 17.42 -8.13
C SER A 16 -12.47 16.20 -8.18
N ALA A 17 -11.17 16.42 -8.22
CA ALA A 17 -10.23 15.32 -8.09
C ALA A 17 -10.44 14.78 -6.67
N ASP A 18 -11.10 13.64 -6.55
CA ASP A 18 -11.28 12.98 -5.26
C ASP A 18 -9.89 12.73 -4.67
N VAL A 19 -9.64 13.31 -3.50
CA VAL A 19 -8.37 13.15 -2.78
C VAL A 19 -8.48 11.91 -1.92
N TYR A 20 -7.76 10.85 -2.29
CA TYR A 20 -7.74 9.61 -1.52
C TYR A 20 -6.68 9.64 -0.44
N GLY A 21 -6.98 9.03 0.70
CA GLY A 21 -6.04 8.80 1.77
C GLY A 21 -6.23 7.42 2.38
N ILE A 22 -5.32 7.08 3.27
CA ILE A 22 -5.31 5.81 3.97
C ILE A 22 -5.01 6.04 5.45
N ASP A 23 -5.70 5.31 6.31
CA ASP A 23 -5.34 5.12 7.70
C ASP A 23 -5.05 3.63 7.93
N THR A 24 -3.99 3.32 8.67
CA THR A 24 -3.70 1.94 9.07
C THR A 24 -2.71 1.90 10.22
N VAL A 25 -2.83 0.84 11.03
CA VAL A 25 -1.89 0.48 12.09
C VAL A 25 -0.82 -0.50 11.61
N ALA A 26 -1.00 -1.11 10.42
CA ALA A 26 -0.01 -2.02 9.85
C ALA A 26 1.24 -1.23 9.42
N GLY A 27 2.42 -1.83 9.59
CA GLY A 27 3.68 -1.21 9.19
C GLY A 27 3.78 -1.07 7.67
N ILE A 28 4.04 0.14 7.18
CA ILE A 28 4.28 0.44 5.77
C ILE A 28 5.67 1.07 5.64
N SER A 29 6.51 0.52 4.76
CA SER A 29 7.84 1.07 4.46
C SER A 29 7.75 2.36 3.64
N SER A 30 8.83 3.15 3.59
CA SER A 30 8.87 4.37 2.76
C SER A 30 8.62 4.07 1.27
N SER A 31 9.10 2.93 0.76
CA SER A 31 8.83 2.47 -0.60
C SER A 31 7.35 2.08 -0.80
N GLY A 32 6.72 1.48 0.21
CA GLY A 32 5.28 1.22 0.22
C GLY A 32 4.45 2.51 0.12
N PHE A 33 4.80 3.53 0.92
CA PHE A 33 4.17 4.84 0.82
C PHE A 33 4.43 5.54 -0.51
N ASN A 34 5.62 5.37 -1.10
CA ASN A 34 5.90 5.88 -2.44
C ASN A 34 5.02 5.21 -3.50
N CYS A 35 4.81 3.90 -3.40
CA CYS A 35 3.90 3.18 -4.28
C CYS A 35 2.46 3.72 -4.17
N LEU A 36 1.98 3.95 -2.94
CA LEU A 36 0.66 4.54 -2.68
C LEU A 36 0.54 5.96 -3.26
N ALA A 37 1.54 6.81 -3.07
CA ALA A 37 1.59 8.15 -3.64
C ALA A 37 1.52 8.13 -5.17
N ASN A 38 2.29 7.25 -5.82
CA ASN A 38 2.25 7.06 -7.27
C ASN A 38 0.92 6.45 -7.76
N SER A 39 0.16 5.80 -6.88
CA SER A 39 -1.15 5.22 -7.16
C SER A 39 -2.31 6.20 -6.90
N GLY A 40 -2.01 7.46 -6.54
CA GLY A 40 -3.02 8.51 -6.36
C GLY A 40 -3.52 8.70 -4.92
N TYR A 41 -2.93 8.01 -3.93
CA TYR A 41 -3.16 8.32 -2.52
C TYR A 41 -2.35 9.55 -2.13
N TRP A 42 -3.01 10.56 -1.56
CA TRP A 42 -2.38 11.84 -1.25
C TRP A 42 -2.06 12.02 0.24
N PHE A 43 -2.85 11.43 1.14
CA PHE A 43 -2.65 11.60 2.58
C PHE A 43 -2.64 10.29 3.38
N TYR A 44 -1.95 10.32 4.51
CA TYR A 44 -1.90 9.23 5.48
C TYR A 44 -2.29 9.72 6.88
N ILE A 45 -3.06 8.93 7.64
CA ILE A 45 -3.37 9.20 9.05
C ILE A 45 -2.86 8.04 9.91
N GLY A 46 -1.88 8.28 10.77
CA GLY A 46 -1.23 7.25 11.59
C GLY A 46 -1.67 7.25 13.05
N ARG A 47 -1.88 6.07 13.63
CA ARG A 47 -2.18 5.95 15.07
C ARG A 47 -0.94 6.28 15.89
N VAL A 48 -1.11 7.04 16.96
CA VAL A 48 -0.01 7.33 17.90
C VAL A 48 -0.41 7.08 19.35
N GLY A 49 -1.60 7.54 19.77
CA GLY A 49 -2.15 7.19 21.07
C GLY A 49 -3.04 5.95 20.97
N GLN A 50 -2.85 4.98 21.86
CA GLN A 50 -3.61 3.73 21.88
C GLN A 50 -4.68 3.75 22.98
N SER A 51 -5.79 3.04 22.74
CA SER A 51 -6.89 2.89 23.70
C SER A 51 -6.56 2.06 24.95
N ASN A 52 -5.31 1.56 25.05
CA ASN A 52 -4.73 0.96 26.25
C ASN A 52 -3.81 1.94 27.04
N GLY A 53 -3.73 3.20 26.61
CA GLY A 53 -2.90 4.25 27.21
C GLY A 53 -1.45 4.28 26.72
N GLY A 54 -1.06 3.34 25.85
CA GLY A 54 0.28 3.26 25.28
C GLY A 54 0.52 4.19 24.09
N ILE A 55 1.80 4.32 23.73
CA ILE A 55 2.25 5.00 22.51
C ILE A 55 2.52 3.97 21.41
N ASP A 56 1.95 4.18 20.23
CA ASP A 56 2.16 3.34 19.05
C ASP A 56 3.44 3.78 18.31
N ASN A 57 4.56 3.15 18.67
CA ASN A 57 5.84 3.40 18.00
C ASN A 57 5.83 2.97 16.52
N GLY A 58 5.01 1.99 16.16
CA GLY A 58 4.84 1.55 14.77
C GLY A 58 4.16 2.64 13.93
N GLY A 59 3.11 3.25 14.45
CA GLY A 59 2.45 4.37 13.80
C GLY A 59 3.31 5.64 13.72
N ILE A 60 4.13 5.93 14.73
CA ILE A 60 5.16 6.99 14.65
C ILE A 60 6.14 6.71 13.49
N GLN A 61 6.58 5.45 13.35
CA GLN A 61 7.46 5.06 12.25
C GLN A 61 6.76 5.17 10.90
N ASN A 62 5.48 4.80 10.80
CA ASN A 62 4.70 4.97 9.59
C ASN A 62 4.57 6.45 9.19
N ILE A 63 4.35 7.36 10.14
CA ILE A 63 4.30 8.81 9.86
C ILE A 63 5.62 9.29 9.22
N LYS A 64 6.77 8.83 9.75
CA LYS A 64 8.08 9.14 9.15
C LYS A 64 8.24 8.54 7.76
N ASN A 65 7.83 7.28 7.59
CA ASN A 65 7.90 6.57 6.32
C ASN A 65 6.97 7.21 5.27
N ALA A 66 5.80 7.72 5.67
CA ALA A 66 4.84 8.38 4.79
C ALA A 66 5.43 9.67 4.21
N TRP A 67 6.07 10.49 5.06
CA TRP A 67 6.82 11.65 4.59
C TRP A 67 7.97 11.27 3.67
N ALA A 68 8.77 10.28 4.06
CA ALA A 68 9.89 9.79 3.25
C ALA A 68 9.43 9.17 1.92
N GLY A 69 8.22 8.60 1.88
CA GLY A 69 7.59 8.03 0.69
C GLY A 69 7.00 9.06 -0.27
N GLY A 70 6.88 10.33 0.16
CA GLY A 70 6.38 11.42 -0.69
C GLY A 70 4.88 11.66 -0.60
N MET A 71 4.23 11.28 0.52
CA MET A 71 2.83 11.67 0.77
C MET A 71 2.68 13.20 0.82
N GLY A 72 1.54 13.69 0.34
CA GLY A 72 1.21 15.11 0.29
C GLY A 72 0.77 15.69 1.62
N ALA A 73 0.10 14.90 2.45
CA ALA A 73 -0.23 15.23 3.84
C ALA A 73 -0.09 14.00 4.74
N VAL A 74 0.34 14.21 5.99
CA VAL A 74 0.46 13.14 6.98
C VAL A 74 -0.02 13.65 8.33
N ASP A 75 -0.98 12.95 8.90
CA ASP A 75 -1.62 13.27 10.17
C ASP A 75 -1.40 12.16 11.19
N ALA A 76 -1.72 12.46 12.45
CA ALA A 76 -1.68 11.54 13.56
C ALA A 76 -3.05 11.43 14.23
N TYR A 77 -3.33 10.33 14.90
CA TYR A 77 -4.52 10.21 15.74
C TYR A 77 -4.26 9.59 17.11
N ILE A 78 -5.12 9.93 18.06
CA ILE A 78 -5.18 9.34 19.41
C ILE A 78 -6.49 8.59 19.51
N PHE A 79 -6.41 7.29 19.81
CA PHE A 79 -7.55 6.51 20.28
C PHE A 79 -7.57 6.58 21.82
N PRO A 80 -8.48 7.36 22.44
CA PRO A 80 -8.43 7.61 23.87
C PRO A 80 -8.64 6.34 24.70
N CYS A 81 -7.92 6.26 25.81
CA CYS A 81 -8.10 5.21 26.80
C CYS A 81 -8.96 5.70 27.96
N HIS A 82 -9.95 4.89 28.33
CA HIS A 82 -10.86 5.15 29.46
C HIS A 82 -10.73 4.13 30.60
N ALA A 83 -9.77 3.19 30.51
CA ALA A 83 -9.49 2.28 31.61
C ALA A 83 -8.98 3.04 32.84
N SER A 84 -9.25 2.52 34.04
CA SER A 84 -8.83 3.15 35.31
C SER A 84 -7.31 3.30 35.46
N SER A 85 -6.53 2.50 34.74
CA SER A 85 -5.06 2.58 34.70
C SER A 85 -4.53 3.68 33.76
N CYS A 86 -5.37 4.29 32.95
CA CYS A 86 -4.96 5.28 31.96
C CYS A 86 -4.84 6.68 32.55
N GLY A 87 -3.91 7.45 32.01
CA GLY A 87 -3.74 8.85 32.38
C GLY A 87 -4.94 9.71 32.01
N SER A 88 -5.02 10.91 32.58
CA SER A 88 -6.04 11.90 32.23
C SER A 88 -6.06 12.22 30.73
N ALA A 89 -7.16 12.78 30.23
CA ALA A 89 -7.28 13.33 28.88
C ALA A 89 -6.04 14.17 28.46
N LYS A 90 -5.62 15.08 29.35
CA LYS A 90 -4.46 15.94 29.15
C LYS A 90 -3.16 15.14 29.08
N THR A 91 -2.97 14.17 29.96
CA THR A 91 -1.78 13.31 29.97
C THR A 91 -1.67 12.50 28.69
N GLN A 92 -2.78 11.95 28.18
CA GLN A 92 -2.79 11.18 26.94
C GLN A 92 -2.34 12.04 25.75
N VAL A 93 -2.91 13.23 25.60
CA VAL A 93 -2.52 14.19 24.55
C VAL A 93 -1.06 14.61 24.69
N ALA A 94 -0.62 14.94 25.91
CA ALA A 94 0.75 15.37 26.15
C ALA A 94 1.78 14.28 25.80
N ASN A 95 1.52 13.03 26.20
CA ASN A 95 2.38 11.91 25.89
C ASN A 95 2.47 11.66 24.38
N THR A 96 1.34 11.71 23.67
CA THR A 96 1.31 11.54 22.21
C THR A 96 2.08 12.63 21.49
N ILE A 97 1.82 13.91 21.79
CA ILE A 97 2.51 15.03 21.13
C ILE A 97 4.01 15.01 21.44
N ASN A 98 4.38 14.72 22.69
CA ASN A 98 5.80 14.61 23.06
C ASN A 98 6.47 13.43 22.34
N ALA A 99 5.82 12.28 22.20
CA ALA A 99 6.38 11.15 21.47
C ALA A 99 6.62 11.48 19.97
N LEU A 100 5.67 12.16 19.33
CA LEU A 100 5.83 12.65 17.96
C LEU A 100 7.02 13.62 17.84
N ARG A 101 7.06 14.65 18.71
CA ARG A 101 8.12 15.67 18.69
C ARG A 101 9.51 15.10 19.00
N ASN A 102 9.62 14.29 20.06
CA ASN A 102 10.88 13.69 20.47
C ASN A 102 11.42 12.70 19.44
N SER A 103 10.54 12.07 18.67
CA SER A 103 10.96 11.18 17.58
C SER A 103 11.25 11.93 16.27
N GLY A 104 10.92 13.22 16.17
CA GLY A 104 11.03 14.01 14.94
C GLY A 104 9.96 13.68 13.88
N ALA A 105 8.89 12.97 14.27
CA ALA A 105 7.76 12.69 13.39
C ALA A 105 6.89 13.94 13.24
N LYS A 106 6.83 14.50 12.04
CA LYS A 106 6.01 15.67 11.70
C LYS A 106 4.60 15.23 11.35
N PHE A 107 3.60 15.99 11.75
CA PHE A 107 2.19 15.74 11.42
C PHE A 107 1.48 17.06 11.12
N GLY A 108 0.40 17.01 10.33
CA GLY A 108 -0.45 18.16 10.01
C GLY A 108 -1.60 18.30 11.00
N MET A 109 -2.40 17.25 11.16
CA MET A 109 -3.52 17.22 12.10
C MET A 109 -3.34 16.15 13.17
N LEU A 110 -3.86 16.43 14.36
CA LEU A 110 -4.06 15.47 15.44
C LEU A 110 -5.56 15.18 15.55
N TRP A 111 -5.95 13.99 15.12
CA TRP A 111 -7.32 13.52 15.18
C TRP A 111 -7.61 12.86 16.54
N LEU A 112 -8.73 13.22 17.15
CA LEU A 112 -9.26 12.52 18.32
C LEU A 112 -10.25 11.46 17.82
N ASP A 113 -9.88 10.19 17.99
CA ASP A 113 -10.68 9.04 17.57
C ASP A 113 -11.76 8.75 18.63
N ILE A 114 -12.93 9.37 18.45
CA ILE A 114 -14.07 9.28 19.36
C ILE A 114 -15.02 8.19 18.85
N GLU A 115 -14.66 6.94 19.14
CA GLU A 115 -15.46 5.77 18.85
C GLU A 115 -15.79 4.94 20.10
N ILE A 116 -16.86 4.13 20.03
CA ILE A 116 -17.32 3.36 21.19
C ILE A 116 -16.30 2.27 21.54
N TYR A 117 -15.51 2.58 22.56
CA TYR A 117 -14.62 1.65 23.24
C TYR A 117 -14.39 2.10 24.69
N ASN A 118 -15.01 1.42 25.64
CA ASN A 118 -14.89 1.67 27.10
C ASN A 118 -15.27 3.09 27.58
N TRP A 119 -16.01 3.87 26.79
CA TRP A 119 -16.55 5.16 27.24
C TRP A 119 -17.58 4.95 28.37
N PRO A 120 -17.49 5.69 29.48
CA PRO A 120 -18.52 5.69 30.52
C PRO A 120 -19.88 6.17 29.99
N SER A 121 -20.96 5.81 30.68
CA SER A 121 -22.31 6.28 30.34
C SER A 121 -22.55 7.77 30.69
N ASP A 122 -21.67 8.39 31.48
CA ASP A 122 -21.75 9.82 31.81
C ASP A 122 -21.33 10.69 30.63
N MET A 123 -22.32 11.08 29.82
CA MET A 123 -22.12 11.95 28.68
C MET A 123 -21.51 13.31 29.07
N ASN A 124 -21.81 13.86 30.26
CA ASN A 124 -21.21 15.15 30.67
C ASN A 124 -19.72 15.00 30.98
N GLY A 125 -19.35 13.94 31.69
CA GLY A 125 -17.95 13.55 31.88
C GLY A 125 -17.22 13.33 30.57
N ASN A 126 -17.83 12.64 29.61
CA ASN A 126 -17.26 12.40 28.29
C ASN A 126 -17.02 13.69 27.50
N ARG A 127 -17.98 14.62 27.52
CA ARG A 127 -17.84 15.95 26.90
C ARG A 127 -16.68 16.71 27.51
N GLN A 128 -16.55 16.71 28.85
CA GLN A 128 -15.43 17.38 29.52
C GLN A 128 -14.09 16.72 29.19
N PHE A 129 -14.04 15.39 29.11
CA PHE A 129 -12.85 14.65 28.72
C PHE A 129 -12.36 15.07 27.33
N ILE A 130 -13.26 15.16 26.35
CA ILE A 130 -12.94 15.62 24.99
C ILE A 130 -12.45 17.07 25.00
N LEU A 131 -13.14 17.96 25.72
CA LEU A 131 -12.73 19.36 25.86
C LEU A 131 -11.34 19.49 26.49
N ASP A 132 -11.01 18.65 27.48
CA ASP A 132 -9.69 18.63 28.11
C ASP A 132 -8.59 18.14 27.15
N MET A 133 -8.87 17.15 26.30
CA MET A 133 -7.95 16.73 25.24
C MET A 133 -7.66 17.88 24.28
N VAL A 134 -8.73 18.53 23.80
CA VAL A 134 -8.64 19.68 22.88
C VAL A 134 -7.84 20.82 23.53
N ALA A 135 -8.17 21.19 24.76
CA ALA A 135 -7.49 22.27 25.47
C ALA A 135 -6.00 21.97 25.68
N GLN A 136 -5.65 20.70 25.96
CA GLN A 136 -4.25 20.31 26.09
C GLN A 136 -3.50 20.38 24.74
N ALA A 137 -4.12 19.92 23.66
CA ALA A 137 -3.52 20.00 22.32
C ALA A 137 -3.25 21.47 21.95
N GLN A 138 -4.21 22.35 22.19
CA GLN A 138 -4.07 23.79 22.00
C GLN A 138 -2.95 24.39 22.86
N ALA A 139 -2.90 24.04 24.16
CA ALA A 139 -1.84 24.49 25.07
C ALA A 139 -0.44 24.05 24.62
N MET A 140 -0.35 22.95 23.87
CA MET A 140 0.90 22.45 23.31
C MET A 140 1.20 22.99 21.91
N GLY A 141 0.40 23.93 21.40
CA GLY A 141 0.60 24.58 20.10
C GLY A 141 -0.01 23.84 18.91
N VAL A 142 -0.81 22.81 19.14
CA VAL A 142 -1.67 22.15 18.15
C VAL A 142 -3.00 22.90 18.13
N SER A 143 -3.09 23.98 17.34
CA SER A 143 -4.25 24.86 17.29
C SER A 143 -4.54 25.33 15.87
N VAL A 144 -5.83 25.57 15.59
CA VAL A 144 -6.30 26.26 14.39
C VAL A 144 -5.99 27.76 14.56
N SER A 145 -4.72 28.15 14.49
CA SER A 145 -4.36 29.57 14.38
C SER A 145 -3.12 29.76 13.52
N PHE A 146 -3.22 30.75 12.63
CA PHE A 146 -2.17 31.17 11.70
C PHE A 146 -0.95 31.62 12.52
N ARG A 147 0.04 30.74 12.67
CA ARG A 147 1.31 31.12 13.28
C ARG A 147 2.09 32.00 12.31
N LEU A 148 2.00 33.32 12.47
CA LEU A 148 2.92 34.28 11.85
C LEU A 148 4.28 34.20 12.56
N GLU A 149 5.01 33.10 12.41
CA GLU A 149 6.41 32.99 12.83
C GLU A 149 7.33 33.32 11.65
N GLU A 150 7.34 34.58 11.21
CA GLU A 150 8.51 35.19 10.58
C GLU A 150 8.46 36.73 10.64
N ARG A 151 8.40 37.30 11.85
CA ARG A 151 8.84 38.69 12.08
C ARG A 151 10.29 38.72 12.58
N ARG A 152 11.20 38.15 11.80
CA ARG A 152 12.60 38.59 11.79
C ARG A 152 13.09 38.60 10.34
N GLN A 153 13.48 39.79 9.91
CA GLN A 153 14.34 40.03 8.75
C GLN A 153 13.70 40.28 7.37
N PHE A 154 12.65 41.10 7.32
CA PHE A 154 12.50 42.02 6.18
C PHE A 154 12.46 43.45 6.71
N GLY A 155 13.46 44.24 6.29
CA GLY A 155 13.59 45.64 6.63
C GLY A 155 12.31 46.40 6.30
N ALA A 156 12.04 47.43 7.09
CA ALA A 156 10.91 48.32 6.93
C ALA A 156 10.71 48.74 5.46
N LEU A 157 9.63 48.27 4.83
CA LEU A 157 9.01 49.00 3.74
C LEU A 157 7.61 49.39 4.20
N SER A 158 7.50 50.65 4.63
CA SER A 158 6.21 51.29 4.81
C SER A 158 5.52 51.35 3.45
N LEU A 159 4.32 50.79 3.37
CA LEU A 159 3.14 51.23 2.63
C LEU A 159 2.17 50.03 2.60
N ALA A 160 0.97 50.19 3.15
CA ALA A 160 -0.03 49.13 3.23
C ALA A 160 -0.40 48.63 1.83
N PRO A 161 -0.31 47.32 1.52
CA PRO A 161 -0.70 46.82 0.21
C PRO A 161 -2.23 46.67 0.11
N SER A 162 -2.75 47.01 -1.07
CA SER A 162 -4.14 46.80 -1.48
C SER A 162 -4.54 45.31 -1.40
N PRO A 163 -5.82 44.99 -1.11
CA PRO A 163 -6.33 43.61 -1.01
C PRO A 163 -6.14 42.77 -2.28
N PHE A 164 -5.78 43.37 -3.41
CA PHE A 164 -5.49 42.64 -4.66
C PHE A 164 -4.11 41.95 -4.68
N ILE A 165 -3.10 42.47 -3.97
CA ILE A 165 -1.74 41.90 -3.95
C ILE A 165 -1.69 40.60 -3.11
N LEU A 166 -2.54 40.53 -2.07
CA LEU A 166 -2.66 39.36 -1.19
C LEU A 166 -3.11 38.09 -1.94
N LEU A 167 -3.97 38.22 -2.96
CA LEU A 167 -4.46 37.08 -3.75
C LEU A 167 -3.43 36.54 -4.75
N GLU A 168 -2.51 37.39 -5.21
CA GLU A 168 -1.49 37.01 -6.19
C GLU A 168 -0.28 36.35 -5.49
N GLU A 169 0.11 36.82 -4.31
CA GLU A 169 1.13 36.16 -3.46
C GLU A 169 0.66 34.78 -2.95
N MET A 170 -0.65 34.58 -2.72
CA MET A 170 -1.18 33.26 -2.37
C MET A 170 -1.17 32.27 -3.56
N ARG A 171 -1.14 32.73 -4.81
CA ARG A 171 -1.04 31.86 -6.01
C ARG A 171 0.40 31.44 -6.31
N THR A 172 1.40 32.25 -5.98
CA THR A 172 2.83 31.91 -6.13
C THR A 172 3.39 31.08 -4.98
N CYS A 173 2.71 31.01 -3.84
CA CYS A 173 3.04 30.13 -2.71
C CYS A 173 2.69 28.63 -2.92
N LYS A 174 3.02 28.07 -4.09
CA LYS A 174 3.09 26.61 -4.31
C LYS A 174 4.27 25.94 -3.57
N ARG A 175 4.90 26.64 -2.61
CA ARG A 175 6.14 26.22 -1.94
C ARG A 175 6.24 26.58 -0.46
N ALA A 176 5.14 26.96 0.19
CA ALA A 176 5.10 27.05 1.64
C ALA A 176 4.30 25.84 2.15
N HIS A 177 5.00 24.74 2.47
CA HIS A 177 4.45 23.68 3.31
C HIS A 177 4.27 24.25 4.72
N ILE A 178 3.22 25.04 4.94
CA ILE A 178 2.90 25.53 6.26
C ILE A 178 2.09 24.43 6.95
N TYR A 179 2.79 23.58 7.69
CA TYR A 179 2.19 22.64 8.61
C TYR A 179 1.60 23.43 9.77
N TYR A 180 0.28 23.59 9.78
CA TYR A 180 -0.42 24.03 10.97
C TYR A 180 -0.90 22.79 11.69
N ASP A 181 -0.29 22.49 12.84
CA ASP A 181 -0.76 21.49 13.78
C ASP A 181 -2.24 21.78 14.13
N GLN A 182 -3.20 21.10 13.50
CA GLN A 182 -4.64 21.30 13.72
C GLN A 182 -5.26 20.15 14.52
N ILE A 183 -6.44 20.38 15.11
CA ILE A 183 -7.21 19.35 15.81
C ILE A 183 -8.39 18.95 14.93
N GLY A 184 -8.63 17.65 14.79
CA GLY A 184 -9.81 17.10 14.13
C GLY A 184 -10.51 16.07 15.01
N ILE A 185 -11.77 15.79 14.70
CA ILE A 185 -12.57 14.77 15.39
C ILE A 185 -12.87 13.65 14.41
N TYR A 186 -12.58 12.41 14.79
CA TYR A 186 -13.08 11.23 14.11
C TYR A 186 -14.27 10.67 14.87
N SER A 187 -15.39 10.45 14.18
CA SER A 187 -16.56 9.77 14.75
C SER A 187 -17.61 9.44 13.69
N ASN A 188 -18.73 8.88 14.13
CA ASN A 188 -19.96 8.74 13.35
C ASN A 188 -21.17 9.08 14.23
N ASN A 189 -22.34 9.24 13.62
CA ASN A 189 -23.55 9.67 14.32
C ASN A 189 -23.91 8.76 15.51
N TRP A 190 -23.77 7.44 15.36
CA TRP A 190 -24.08 6.47 16.41
C TRP A 190 -23.07 6.54 17.57
N ASN A 191 -21.76 6.60 17.28
CA ASN A 191 -20.74 6.81 18.30
C ASN A 191 -20.98 8.12 19.05
N TRP A 192 -21.24 9.21 18.33
CA TRP A 192 -21.48 10.52 18.92
C TRP A 192 -22.70 10.54 19.82
N GLU A 193 -23.81 9.96 19.37
CA GLU A 193 -25.06 9.83 20.14
C GLU A 193 -24.81 9.14 21.49
N ASN A 194 -24.11 8.01 21.47
CA ASN A 194 -23.91 7.19 22.67
C ASN A 194 -22.86 7.79 23.63
N ILE A 195 -21.85 8.49 23.10
CA ILE A 195 -20.75 9.01 23.93
C ILE A 195 -21.07 10.39 24.50
N VAL A 196 -21.64 11.28 23.70
CA VAL A 196 -21.84 12.70 24.06
C VAL A 196 -23.23 13.24 23.76
N GLY A 197 -24.07 12.50 23.05
CA GLY A 197 -25.38 12.94 22.57
C GLY A 197 -25.30 13.78 21.29
N THR A 198 -26.18 13.50 20.33
CA THR A 198 -26.17 14.11 18.98
C THR A 198 -26.32 15.63 18.97
N SER A 199 -26.92 16.22 20.00
CA SER A 199 -27.10 17.67 20.12
C SER A 199 -25.87 18.42 20.65
N TRP A 200 -24.89 17.72 21.24
CA TRP A 200 -23.71 18.38 21.77
C TRP A 200 -22.75 18.81 20.66
N ASN A 201 -22.45 20.11 20.61
CA ASN A 201 -21.70 20.77 19.54
C ASN A 201 -20.42 21.48 20.02
N GLY A 202 -19.90 21.14 21.21
CA GLY A 202 -18.77 21.85 21.83
C GLY A 202 -17.44 21.81 21.05
N VAL A 203 -17.37 20.96 20.02
CA VAL A 203 -16.20 20.77 19.15
C VAL A 203 -16.54 20.88 17.66
N ALA A 204 -17.73 21.41 17.32
CA ALA A 204 -18.20 21.52 15.93
C ALA A 204 -17.32 22.42 15.04
N GLN A 205 -16.52 23.30 15.63
CA GLN A 205 -15.56 24.15 14.94
C GLN A 205 -14.37 23.38 14.35
N TYR A 206 -14.13 22.14 14.78
CA TYR A 206 -13.04 21.31 14.28
C TYR A 206 -13.49 20.44 13.09
N PRO A 207 -12.60 20.13 12.13
CA PRO A 207 -12.87 19.20 11.04
C PRO A 207 -13.39 17.85 11.53
N LEU A 208 -14.33 17.28 10.78
CA LEU A 208 -14.89 15.95 11.05
C LEU A 208 -14.35 14.93 10.04
N TRP A 209 -13.72 13.89 10.55
CA TRP A 209 -13.44 12.65 9.84
C TRP A 209 -14.57 11.67 10.16
N TRP A 210 -15.50 11.54 9.22
CA TRP A 210 -16.74 10.81 9.40
C TRP A 210 -16.62 9.36 8.95
N ALA A 211 -16.90 8.42 9.84
CA ALA A 211 -16.93 6.99 9.51
C ALA A 211 -18.32 6.55 9.02
N ASN A 212 -18.36 5.98 7.82
CA ASN A 212 -19.55 5.31 7.29
C ASN A 212 -19.12 4.32 6.20
N TYR A 213 -19.07 3.03 6.54
CA TYR A 213 -18.53 1.96 5.69
C TYR A 213 -19.48 1.53 4.56
N ASN A 214 -19.85 2.48 3.70
CA ASN A 214 -20.81 2.31 2.61
C ASN A 214 -20.17 2.18 1.22
N TYR A 215 -18.84 2.24 1.12
CA TYR A 215 -18.07 2.27 -0.13
C TYR A 215 -18.37 3.45 -1.07
N ASP A 216 -19.20 4.41 -0.68
CA ASP A 216 -19.51 5.61 -1.46
C ASP A 216 -18.32 6.59 -1.37
N PRO A 217 -17.82 7.15 -2.50
CA PRO A 217 -16.82 8.22 -2.46
C PRO A 217 -17.34 9.55 -1.89
N GLY A 218 -18.66 9.74 -1.88
CA GLY A 218 -19.28 11.01 -1.57
C GLY A 218 -19.81 11.11 -0.14
N PHE A 219 -20.38 12.27 0.14
CA PHE A 219 -20.96 12.59 1.45
C PHE A 219 -22.48 12.43 1.47
N GLY A 220 -23.09 11.77 0.46
CA GLY A 220 -24.54 11.76 0.26
C GLY A 220 -25.31 11.08 1.39
N ALA A 221 -24.69 10.13 2.08
CA ALA A 221 -25.28 9.45 3.24
C ALA A 221 -25.02 10.17 4.58
N PHE A 222 -24.31 11.30 4.58
CA PHE A 222 -24.05 12.06 5.79
C PHE A 222 -25.33 12.68 6.33
N GLN A 223 -25.58 12.48 7.62
CA GLN A 223 -26.65 13.14 8.36
C GLN A 223 -26.01 14.11 9.36
N PRO A 224 -26.45 15.39 9.42
CA PRO A 224 -25.91 16.33 10.38
C PRO A 224 -26.06 15.86 11.84
N PHE A 225 -24.98 15.94 12.60
CA PHE A 225 -24.94 15.67 14.04
C PHE A 225 -23.85 16.51 14.70
N GLY A 226 -23.93 16.72 16.01
CA GLY A 226 -22.86 17.35 16.78
C GLY A 226 -22.49 18.77 16.32
N GLY A 227 -23.39 19.47 15.61
CA GLY A 227 -23.13 20.77 15.00
C GLY A 227 -22.48 20.74 13.61
N TRP A 228 -22.03 19.58 13.11
CA TRP A 228 -21.49 19.45 11.75
C TRP A 228 -22.63 19.33 10.72
N SER A 229 -22.61 20.23 9.74
CA SER A 229 -23.48 20.16 8.56
C SER A 229 -22.83 19.42 7.38
N LYS A 230 -21.50 19.26 7.40
CA LYS A 230 -20.72 18.49 6.43
C LYS A 230 -19.42 17.98 7.08
N PRO A 231 -18.96 16.76 6.73
CA PRO A 231 -17.65 16.27 7.13
C PRO A 231 -16.54 16.78 6.21
N THR A 232 -15.30 16.66 6.67
CA THR A 232 -14.07 16.97 5.92
C THR A 232 -13.49 15.73 5.25
N ILE A 233 -13.53 14.59 5.94
CA ILE A 233 -13.05 13.29 5.45
C ILE A 233 -14.17 12.27 5.63
N HIS A 234 -14.30 11.32 4.71
CA HIS A 234 -15.21 10.19 4.82
C HIS A 234 -14.42 8.88 4.82
N GLN A 235 -14.47 8.14 5.94
CA GLN A 235 -13.98 6.77 6.02
C GLN A 235 -15.05 5.83 5.47
N ARG A 236 -14.94 5.54 4.17
CA ARG A 236 -15.91 4.71 3.44
C ARG A 236 -15.63 3.21 3.49
N ASN A 237 -14.44 2.81 3.92
CA ASN A 237 -14.01 1.43 4.02
C ASN A 237 -13.34 1.19 5.37
N GLY A 238 -13.81 0.19 6.12
CA GLY A 238 -13.37 -0.09 7.51
C GLY A 238 -12.76 -1.47 7.70
N TRP A 239 -12.69 -2.28 6.64
CA TRP A 239 -12.18 -3.64 6.67
C TRP A 239 -11.44 -3.94 5.35
N GLU A 240 -10.49 -4.87 5.39
CA GLU A 240 -9.91 -5.44 4.17
C GLU A 240 -11.05 -5.99 3.31
N ASP A 241 -11.19 -5.48 2.08
CA ASP A 241 -12.32 -5.83 1.21
C ASP A 241 -12.42 -7.37 1.08
N PRO A 242 -13.53 -8.01 1.51
CA PRO A 242 -13.70 -9.46 1.39
C PRO A 242 -13.52 -9.96 -0.04
N ARG A 243 -13.76 -9.11 -1.04
CA ARG A 243 -13.50 -9.41 -2.45
C ARG A 243 -12.01 -9.60 -2.70
N LEU A 244 -11.16 -8.79 -2.08
CA LEU A 244 -9.71 -8.95 -2.17
C LEU A 244 -9.29 -10.29 -1.56
N MET A 245 -9.87 -10.69 -0.42
CA MET A 245 -9.61 -12.01 0.19
C MET A 245 -9.96 -13.15 -0.76
N ILE A 246 -11.13 -13.08 -1.38
CA ILE A 246 -11.64 -14.11 -2.30
C ILE A 246 -10.76 -14.17 -3.56
N ILE A 247 -10.42 -13.01 -4.14
CA ILE A 247 -9.56 -12.93 -5.32
C ILE A 247 -8.19 -13.55 -5.01
N LEU A 248 -7.59 -13.20 -3.87
CA LEU A 248 -6.29 -13.72 -3.44
C LEU A 248 -6.35 -15.24 -3.20
N ALA A 249 -7.39 -15.74 -2.52
CA ALA A 249 -7.58 -17.17 -2.32
C ALA A 249 -7.73 -17.93 -3.66
N ILE A 250 -8.40 -17.35 -4.65
CA ILE A 250 -8.50 -17.94 -6.00
C ILE A 250 -7.11 -18.04 -6.65
N PHE A 251 -6.30 -16.99 -6.58
CA PHE A 251 -4.93 -17.02 -7.12
C PHE A 251 -4.07 -18.08 -6.44
N ASP A 252 -4.13 -18.18 -5.11
CA ASP A 252 -3.39 -19.19 -4.34
C ASP A 252 -3.82 -20.62 -4.74
N ILE A 253 -5.12 -20.86 -4.92
CA ILE A 253 -5.65 -22.16 -5.39
C ILE A 253 -5.11 -22.46 -6.80
N VAL A 254 -5.15 -21.51 -7.73
CA VAL A 254 -4.66 -21.70 -9.10
C VAL A 254 -3.18 -22.05 -9.10
N ILE A 255 -2.36 -21.36 -8.30
CA ILE A 255 -0.91 -21.62 -8.18
C ILE A 255 -0.66 -23.03 -7.63
N ILE A 256 -1.37 -23.43 -6.57
CA ILE A 256 -1.23 -24.76 -5.96
C ILE A 256 -1.65 -25.85 -6.95
N CYS A 257 -2.80 -25.69 -7.63
CA CYS A 257 -3.28 -26.63 -8.63
C CYS A 257 -2.29 -26.76 -9.80
N ALA A 258 -1.74 -25.65 -10.29
CA ALA A 258 -0.75 -25.65 -11.35
C ALA A 258 0.53 -26.39 -10.94
N LEU A 259 1.00 -26.20 -9.70
CA LEU A 259 2.17 -26.92 -9.17
C LEU A 259 1.91 -28.43 -9.06
N ILE A 260 0.76 -28.84 -8.51
CA ILE A 260 0.40 -30.26 -8.39
C ILE A 260 0.32 -30.91 -9.77
N LEU A 261 -0.29 -30.23 -10.74
CA LEU A 261 -0.39 -30.72 -12.12
C LEU A 261 1.01 -30.86 -12.74
N ALA A 262 1.87 -29.85 -12.60
CA ALA A 262 3.23 -29.88 -13.13
C ALA A 262 4.06 -31.01 -12.52
N LEU A 263 4.02 -31.20 -11.19
CA LEU A 263 4.73 -32.27 -10.50
C LEU A 263 4.20 -33.66 -10.92
N THR A 264 2.88 -33.80 -11.04
CA THR A 264 2.25 -35.05 -11.43
C THR A 264 2.60 -35.42 -12.87
N LEU A 265 2.40 -34.51 -13.82
CA LEU A 265 2.75 -34.72 -15.23
C LEU A 265 4.25 -34.95 -15.41
N GLY A 266 5.09 -34.20 -14.69
CA GLY A 266 6.55 -34.38 -14.72
C GLY A 266 6.97 -35.75 -14.22
N THR A 267 6.41 -36.21 -13.11
CA THR A 267 6.69 -37.54 -12.52
C THR A 267 6.22 -38.67 -13.44
N LEU A 268 5.00 -38.55 -14.00
CA LEU A 268 4.46 -39.52 -14.95
C LEU A 268 5.30 -39.58 -16.23
N THR A 269 5.73 -38.42 -16.74
CA THR A 269 6.59 -38.33 -17.93
C THR A 269 7.95 -38.96 -17.67
N TYR A 270 8.57 -38.67 -16.51
CA TYR A 270 9.83 -39.29 -16.10
C TYR A 270 9.71 -40.82 -16.02
N ALA A 271 8.67 -41.32 -15.37
CA ALA A 271 8.41 -42.75 -15.24
C ALA A 271 8.16 -43.43 -16.60
N ALA A 272 7.41 -42.77 -17.50
CA ALA A 272 7.14 -43.26 -18.85
C ALA A 272 8.41 -43.34 -19.71
N ILE A 273 9.25 -42.30 -19.67
CA ILE A 273 10.56 -42.31 -20.36
C ILE A 273 11.44 -43.43 -19.78
N GLY A 274 11.45 -43.59 -18.46
CA GLY A 274 12.17 -44.64 -17.75
C GLY A 274 11.79 -46.05 -18.22
N LYS A 275 10.50 -46.34 -18.37
CA LYS A 275 9.97 -47.66 -18.76
C LYS A 275 9.99 -47.93 -20.27
N SER A 276 10.09 -46.90 -21.11
CA SER A 276 10.08 -47.07 -22.56
C SER A 276 11.29 -47.85 -23.07
N GLN A 277 11.03 -48.93 -23.82
CA GLN A 277 12.04 -49.71 -24.56
C GLN A 277 12.18 -49.27 -26.03
N THR A 278 11.29 -48.39 -26.51
CA THR A 278 11.28 -47.94 -27.92
C THR A 278 12.27 -46.82 -28.22
N PHE A 279 12.86 -46.22 -27.20
CA PHE A 279 13.81 -45.12 -27.36
C PHE A 279 15.27 -45.59 -27.35
N SER A 280 16.06 -45.09 -28.29
CA SER A 280 17.51 -45.22 -28.23
C SER A 280 18.05 -44.46 -27.00
N PRO A 281 19.22 -44.86 -26.44
CA PRO A 281 19.82 -44.17 -25.30
C PRO A 281 19.99 -42.66 -25.50
N CYS A 282 20.37 -42.24 -26.72
CA CYS A 282 20.49 -40.83 -27.08
C CYS A 282 19.14 -40.09 -27.05
N LYS A 283 18.07 -40.71 -27.54
CA LYS A 283 16.71 -40.11 -27.55
C LYS A 283 16.15 -40.02 -26.14
N LYS A 284 16.42 -41.03 -25.30
CA LYS A 284 16.05 -41.04 -23.87
C LYS A 284 16.75 -39.92 -23.09
N HIS A 285 18.05 -39.75 -23.32
CA HIS A 285 18.82 -38.65 -22.74
C HIS A 285 18.25 -37.28 -23.14
N PHE A 286 17.99 -37.07 -24.43
CA PHE A 286 17.41 -35.81 -24.93
C PHE A 286 16.04 -35.49 -24.28
N GLN A 287 15.15 -36.48 -24.20
CA GLN A 287 13.82 -36.30 -23.58
C GLN A 287 13.91 -35.99 -22.08
N LEU A 288 14.86 -36.61 -21.35
CA LEU A 288 15.10 -36.31 -19.95
C LEU A 288 15.67 -34.90 -19.76
N THR A 289 16.61 -34.47 -20.59
CA THR A 289 17.17 -33.10 -20.53
C THR A 289 16.09 -32.06 -20.77
N MET A 290 15.20 -32.29 -21.75
CA MET A 290 14.01 -31.45 -22.00
C MET A 290 13.09 -31.36 -20.77
N LEU A 291 12.80 -32.51 -20.14
CA LEU A 291 11.94 -32.56 -18.95
C LEU A 291 12.56 -31.82 -17.76
N VAL A 292 13.87 -31.99 -17.53
CA VAL A 292 14.62 -31.25 -16.50
C VAL A 292 14.59 -29.75 -16.79
N ALA A 293 14.75 -29.34 -18.05
CA ALA A 293 14.68 -27.92 -18.44
C ALA A 293 13.31 -27.31 -18.15
N LEU A 294 12.24 -28.00 -18.55
CA LEU A 294 10.88 -27.54 -18.28
C LEU A 294 10.57 -27.46 -16.77
N THR A 295 11.07 -28.44 -16.01
CA THR A 295 10.89 -28.49 -14.55
C THR A 295 11.63 -27.34 -13.87
N ALA A 296 12.88 -27.08 -14.27
CA ALA A 296 13.67 -25.98 -13.75
C ALA A 296 13.01 -24.62 -14.04
N GLN A 297 12.52 -24.41 -15.27
CA GLN A 297 11.77 -23.19 -15.67
C GLN A 297 10.48 -22.99 -14.86
N THR A 298 9.82 -24.08 -14.45
CA THR A 298 8.59 -23.99 -13.64
C THR A 298 8.90 -23.68 -12.17
N ILE A 299 10.02 -24.19 -11.64
CA ILE A 299 10.42 -24.00 -10.24
C ILE A 299 10.89 -22.57 -9.96
N VAL A 300 11.58 -21.92 -10.91
CA VAL A 300 12.12 -20.56 -10.73
C VAL A 300 11.05 -19.55 -10.32
N PRO A 301 9.98 -19.30 -11.09
CA PRO A 301 8.94 -18.36 -10.68
C PRO A 301 8.22 -18.80 -9.40
N PHE A 302 8.16 -20.11 -9.12
CA PHE A 302 7.58 -20.60 -7.88
C PHE A 302 8.38 -20.20 -6.64
N ILE A 303 9.70 -20.31 -6.70
CA ILE A 303 10.59 -19.93 -5.59
C ILE A 303 10.73 -18.41 -5.48
N PHE A 304 10.91 -17.72 -6.60
CA PHE A 304 11.28 -16.30 -6.61
C PHE A 304 10.09 -15.35 -6.61
N VAL A 305 8.91 -15.81 -7.05
CA VAL A 305 7.71 -14.97 -7.17
C VAL A 305 6.58 -15.51 -6.31
N TYR A 306 6.12 -16.73 -6.56
CA TYR A 306 4.89 -17.22 -5.92
C TYR A 306 5.04 -17.46 -4.41
N THR A 307 6.13 -18.08 -3.96
CA THR A 307 6.34 -18.37 -2.53
C THR A 307 6.46 -17.08 -1.69
N PRO A 308 7.28 -16.08 -2.06
CA PRO A 308 7.37 -14.82 -1.32
C PRO A 308 6.06 -14.02 -1.33
N TYR A 309 5.34 -14.00 -2.46
CA TYR A 309 4.03 -13.36 -2.55
C TYR A 309 2.98 -14.04 -1.67
N LEU A 310 2.93 -15.38 -1.67
CA LEU A 310 2.00 -16.15 -0.82
C LEU A 310 2.13 -15.72 0.64
N PHE A 311 3.35 -15.66 1.16
CA PHE A 311 3.58 -15.26 2.55
C PHE A 311 3.35 -13.78 2.78
N CYS A 312 3.83 -12.91 1.89
CA CYS A 312 3.65 -11.47 2.02
C CYS A 312 2.18 -11.04 1.98
N ILE A 313 1.34 -11.77 1.26
CA ILE A 313 -0.10 -11.50 1.17
C ILE A 313 -0.87 -12.11 2.34
N ASN A 314 -0.52 -13.32 2.77
CA ASN A 314 -1.32 -14.04 3.76
C ASN A 314 -0.96 -13.68 5.22
N PHE A 315 0.29 -13.30 5.51
CA PHE A 315 0.74 -12.98 6.87
C PHE A 315 -0.04 -11.85 7.56
N PRO A 316 -0.44 -10.75 6.89
CA PRO A 316 -1.26 -9.72 7.50
C PRO A 316 -2.57 -10.26 8.10
N TYR A 317 -3.23 -11.24 7.46
CA TYR A 317 -4.46 -11.86 7.99
C TYR A 317 -4.24 -12.60 9.31
N PHE A 318 -3.05 -13.16 9.50
CA PHE A 318 -2.65 -13.81 10.76
C PHE A 318 -2.01 -12.83 11.75
N ARG A 319 -2.07 -11.52 11.47
CA ARG A 319 -1.42 -10.45 12.24
C ARG A 319 0.10 -10.62 12.35
N ILE A 320 0.70 -11.24 11.34
CA ILE A 320 2.15 -11.39 11.21
C ILE A 320 2.66 -10.22 10.38
N SER A 321 3.60 -9.44 10.93
CA SER A 321 4.20 -8.31 10.23
C SER A 321 5.04 -8.79 9.03
N VAL A 322 4.84 -8.16 7.88
CA VAL A 322 5.49 -8.51 6.61
C VAL A 322 6.77 -7.72 6.33
N GLY A 323 7.14 -6.76 7.18
CA GLY A 323 8.35 -5.91 7.11
C GLY A 323 9.32 -6.15 5.94
N ILE A 324 10.46 -6.79 6.22
CA ILE A 324 11.51 -7.09 5.22
C ILE A 324 11.02 -8.06 4.12
N LEU A 325 10.06 -8.93 4.44
CA LEU A 325 9.54 -9.90 3.49
C LEU A 325 8.89 -9.20 2.28
N ALA A 326 8.19 -8.08 2.49
CA ALA A 326 7.61 -7.30 1.40
C ALA A 326 8.67 -6.72 0.45
N GLU A 327 9.79 -6.25 1.01
CA GLU A 327 10.91 -5.72 0.23
C GLU A 327 11.63 -6.83 -0.54
N LEU A 328 11.89 -7.96 0.11
CA LEU A 328 12.46 -9.15 -0.52
C LEU A 328 11.57 -9.68 -1.65
N SER A 329 10.26 -9.79 -1.43
CA SER A 329 9.31 -10.23 -2.47
C SER A 329 9.35 -9.34 -3.71
N SER A 330 9.40 -8.01 -3.51
CA SER A 330 9.51 -7.04 -4.59
C SER A 330 10.85 -7.19 -5.36
N PHE A 331 11.95 -7.33 -4.62
CA PHE A 331 13.28 -7.54 -5.20
C PHE A 331 13.36 -8.85 -5.99
N LEU A 332 12.97 -9.98 -5.39
CA LEU A 332 13.04 -11.30 -6.02
C LEU A 332 12.17 -11.37 -7.29
N THR A 333 11.01 -10.69 -7.27
CA THR A 333 10.15 -10.57 -8.45
C THR A 333 10.78 -9.69 -9.53
N SER A 334 11.43 -8.59 -9.20
CA SER A 334 12.15 -7.80 -10.21
C SER A 334 13.29 -8.57 -10.89
N CYS A 335 13.91 -9.50 -10.16
CA CYS A 335 15.04 -10.31 -10.64
C CYS A 335 14.63 -11.63 -11.29
N PHE A 336 13.38 -12.10 -11.14
CA PHE A 336 12.94 -13.39 -11.69
C PHE A 336 13.19 -13.51 -13.20
N PRO A 337 12.96 -12.49 -14.05
CA PRO A 337 13.13 -12.64 -15.49
C PRO A 337 14.60 -12.90 -15.87
N ALA A 338 15.54 -12.33 -15.12
CA ALA A 338 16.96 -12.56 -15.33
C ALA A 338 17.35 -14.00 -14.95
N TRP A 339 16.87 -14.50 -13.82
CA TRP A 339 17.11 -15.88 -13.40
C TRP A 339 16.49 -16.92 -14.35
N ASP A 340 15.25 -16.68 -14.80
CA ASP A 340 14.58 -17.53 -15.77
C ASP A 340 15.38 -17.63 -17.08
N ALA A 341 15.85 -16.48 -17.59
CA ALA A 341 16.72 -16.43 -18.77
C ALA A 341 18.04 -17.20 -18.58
N VAL A 342 18.70 -17.08 -17.42
CA VAL A 342 19.95 -17.79 -17.12
C VAL A 342 19.74 -19.31 -17.13
N ILE A 343 18.69 -19.80 -16.48
CA ILE A 343 18.36 -21.24 -16.45
C ILE A 343 18.09 -21.77 -17.86
N VAL A 344 17.30 -21.04 -18.65
CA VAL A 344 17.03 -21.38 -20.04
C VAL A 344 18.33 -21.48 -20.84
N ILE A 345 19.20 -20.47 -20.78
CA ILE A 345 20.45 -20.43 -21.55
C ILE A 345 21.39 -21.60 -21.17
N LEU A 346 21.57 -21.86 -19.88
CA LEU A 346 22.43 -22.94 -19.40
C LEU A 346 21.92 -24.32 -19.83
N LEU A 347 20.61 -24.56 -19.73
CA LEU A 347 20.02 -25.85 -20.08
C LEU A 347 19.92 -26.05 -21.60
N PHE A 348 19.68 -25.00 -22.39
CA PHE A 348 19.74 -25.08 -23.85
C PHE A 348 21.15 -25.27 -24.40
N ALA A 349 22.19 -24.77 -23.73
CA ALA A 349 23.58 -25.05 -24.08
C ALA A 349 23.90 -26.55 -23.98
N VAL A 350 23.42 -27.22 -22.93
CA VAL A 350 23.55 -28.68 -22.74
C VAL A 350 22.80 -29.45 -23.84
N MET A 351 21.60 -29.00 -24.22
CA MET A 351 20.83 -29.62 -25.31
C MET A 351 21.49 -29.48 -26.69
N ARG A 352 22.24 -28.40 -26.95
CA ARG A 352 22.98 -28.19 -28.21
C ARG A 352 24.16 -29.16 -28.38
N CYS A 353 24.85 -29.51 -27.29
CA CYS A 353 25.89 -30.55 -27.32
C CYS A 353 25.34 -31.94 -27.65
N GLY A 354 24.13 -32.28 -27.18
CA GLY A 354 23.48 -33.57 -27.51
C GLY A 354 23.17 -33.75 -29.00
N ARG A 355 22.92 -32.65 -29.73
CA ARG A 355 22.72 -32.67 -31.20
C ARG A 355 23.96 -33.11 -31.98
N TRP A 356 25.17 -32.89 -31.44
CA TRP A 356 26.42 -33.30 -32.08
C TRP A 356 26.66 -34.82 -32.06
N CYS A 357 26.01 -35.56 -31.16
CA CYS A 357 26.07 -37.02 -31.14
C CYS A 357 25.32 -37.68 -32.31
N GLY A 358 24.42 -36.96 -33.00
CA GLY A 358 23.67 -37.46 -34.16
C GLY A 358 24.31 -37.21 -35.53
N GLY A 359 25.46 -36.51 -35.58
CA GLY A 359 26.01 -35.94 -36.83
C GLY A 359 27.12 -36.72 -37.54
N ARG A 360 27.67 -37.81 -36.96
CA ARG A 360 28.68 -38.62 -37.67
C ARG A 360 28.06 -39.86 -38.31
N VAL A 361 27.35 -39.64 -39.41
CA VAL A 361 27.19 -40.69 -40.42
C VAL A 361 28.57 -40.90 -41.05
N GLN A 362 29.21 -42.01 -40.67
CA GLN A 362 30.42 -42.54 -41.29
C GLN A 362 30.19 -42.60 -42.81
N ARG A 363 30.82 -41.71 -43.58
CA ARG A 363 30.98 -41.89 -45.04
C ARG A 363 31.88 -43.12 -45.24
N ARG A 364 31.31 -44.32 -45.20
CA ARG A 364 31.93 -45.52 -45.79
C ARG A 364 32.04 -45.26 -47.29
N ARG A 365 33.26 -45.08 -47.79
CA ARG A 365 33.56 -45.13 -49.23
C ARG A 365 33.06 -46.48 -49.75
N ARG A 366 31.98 -46.47 -50.53
CA ARG A 366 31.57 -47.61 -51.34
C ARG A 366 32.51 -47.67 -52.55
N THR A 367 33.28 -48.74 -52.65
CA THR A 367 33.90 -49.18 -53.90
C THR A 367 32.81 -49.47 -54.93
N PRO A 368 32.95 -49.05 -56.20
CA PRO A 368 31.97 -49.35 -57.24
C PRO A 368 32.14 -50.79 -57.78
N PRO A 369 31.07 -51.44 -58.26
CA PRO A 369 31.11 -52.81 -58.74
C PRO A 369 31.71 -52.91 -60.15
N ASN A 370 32.40 -54.02 -60.38
CA ASN A 370 33.00 -54.47 -61.64
C ASN A 370 32.06 -54.33 -62.86
N ARG A 371 32.64 -53.96 -64.01
CA ARG A 371 32.17 -54.38 -65.34
C ARG A 371 33.19 -55.31 -65.98
N PRO A 372 32.76 -56.33 -66.74
CA PRO A 372 33.65 -57.26 -67.41
C PRO A 372 34.09 -56.71 -68.78
N HIS A 373 35.32 -56.99 -69.19
CA HIS A 373 35.66 -57.50 -70.53
C HIS A 373 37.14 -57.89 -70.62
N ASN A 374 37.35 -58.88 -71.48
CA ASN A 374 38.46 -59.81 -71.60
C ASN A 374 39.66 -59.30 -72.44
N CYS A 375 40.82 -59.89 -72.15
CA CYS A 375 41.89 -60.38 -73.03
C CYS A 375 42.90 -59.45 -73.76
N SER A 376 44.15 -59.96 -73.73
CA SER A 376 45.32 -59.80 -74.63
C SER A 376 46.07 -58.46 -74.59
N ARG A 377 47.40 -58.42 -74.53
CA ARG A 377 48.48 -59.43 -74.63
C ARG A 377 49.69 -58.91 -73.86
#